data_AF-A0A927GAZ3-F1
#
_entry.id   AF-A0A927GAZ3-F1
#
_cell.length_a   1.000
_cell.length_b   1.000
_cell.length_c   1.000
_cell.angle_alpha   90.00
_cell.angle_beta   90.00
_cell.angle_gamma   90.00
#
_symmetry.space_group_name_H-M   'P 1'
#
loop_
_entity.id
_entity.type
_entity.pdbx_description
1 polymer ?
#
loop_
_entity_poly.entity_id
_entity_poly.type
_entity_poly.pdbx_seq_one_letter_code
_entity_poly.pdbx_strand_id
1 'polypeptide(L)'
;MTSDKKKKLLLYEEVISVAKSILDGQIGVISGSRALTGLSHKFDETKRDDFILFIGIDSDSDNLAIGPEREYWSKEQLAKQDIEIEIVEAYYREDVYNTCTDLIRQIETEIIELTQDPS
;
A
#
# COMPACT_ATOMS: atom_id res chain seq x y z
N MET A 1 25.45 9.38 -7.94
CA MET A 1 24.19 8.63 -8.15
C MET A 1 23.47 9.17 -9.38
N THR A 2 23.10 8.30 -10.33
CA THR A 2 22.40 8.70 -11.57
C THR A 2 20.97 9.19 -11.26
N SER A 3 20.37 9.93 -12.21
CA SER A 3 18.98 10.39 -12.10
C SER A 3 18.01 9.23 -11.83
N ASP A 4 18.23 8.08 -12.47
CA ASP A 4 17.34 6.92 -12.35
C ASP A 4 17.49 6.20 -11.01
N LYS A 5 18.72 6.06 -10.51
CA LYS A 5 18.97 5.55 -9.14
C LYS A 5 18.28 6.42 -8.09
N LYS A 6 18.31 7.75 -8.26
CA LYS A 6 17.64 8.68 -7.34
C LYS A 6 16.11 8.54 -7.39
N LYS A 7 15.52 8.41 -8.58
CA LYS A 7 14.07 8.20 -8.73
C LYS A 7 13.63 6.89 -8.07
N LYS A 8 14.40 5.81 -8.27
CA LYS A 8 14.13 4.51 -7.65
C LYS A 8 14.18 4.57 -6.12
N LEU A 9 15.18 5.28 -5.56
CA LEU A 9 15.27 5.46 -4.11
C LEU A 9 14.06 6.20 -3.54
N LEU A 10 13.61 7.29 -4.20
CA LEU A 10 12.42 8.03 -3.77
C LEU A 10 11.15 7.17 -3.81
N LEU A 11 11.00 6.32 -4.83
CA LEU A 11 9.89 5.36 -4.92
C LEU A 11 9.94 4.35 -3.77
N TYR A 12 11.12 3.87 -3.41
CA TYR A 12 11.30 2.89 -2.34
C TYR A 12 10.99 3.49 -0.97
N GLU A 13 11.41 4.73 -0.73
CA GLU A 13 11.04 5.49 0.47
C GLU A 13 9.53 5.72 0.56
N GLU A 14 8.87 6.03 -0.56
CA GLU A 14 7.42 6.22 -0.63
C GLU A 14 6.67 4.92 -0.25
N VAL A 15 7.08 3.78 -0.82
CA VAL A 15 6.48 2.47 -0.49
C VAL A 15 6.69 2.09 0.97
N ILE A 16 7.91 2.24 1.50
CA ILE A 16 8.20 1.96 2.93
C ILE A 16 7.35 2.85 3.83
N SER A 17 7.19 4.14 3.48
CA SER A 17 6.39 5.08 4.27
C SER A 17 4.93 4.65 4.36
N VAL A 18 4.34 4.20 3.24
CA VAL A 18 2.95 3.70 3.22
C VAL A 18 2.84 2.41 4.03
N ALA A 19 3.73 1.44 3.80
CA ALA A 19 3.72 0.16 4.52
C ALA A 19 3.86 0.35 6.04
N LYS A 20 4.76 1.24 6.50
CA LYS A 20 4.88 1.59 7.93
C LYS A 20 3.63 2.25 8.48
N SER A 21 2.99 3.14 7.70
CA SER A 21 1.74 3.78 8.13
C SER A 21 0.60 2.78 8.35
N ILE A 22 0.56 1.69 7.57
CA ILE A 22 -0.40 0.58 7.78
C ILE A 22 -0.10 -0.17 9.08
N LEU A 23 1.18 -0.52 9.30
CA LEU A 23 1.64 -1.25 10.49
C LEU A 23 1.42 -0.44 11.78
N ASP A 24 1.61 0.87 11.72
CA ASP A 24 1.41 1.81 12.84
C ASP A 24 -0.08 2.20 13.03
N GLY A 25 -0.97 1.67 12.19
CA GLY A 25 -2.41 1.97 12.22
C GLY A 25 -2.77 3.41 11.89
N GLN A 26 -1.86 4.18 11.28
CA GLN A 26 -2.11 5.57 10.85
C GLN A 26 -3.02 5.63 9.63
N ILE A 27 -2.94 4.61 8.76
CA ILE A 27 -3.87 4.40 7.65
C ILE A 27 -4.45 2.99 7.75
N GLY A 28 -5.72 2.86 7.36
CA GLY A 28 -6.42 1.58 7.31
C GLY A 28 -5.85 0.64 6.24
N VAL A 29 -6.18 -0.64 6.36
CA VAL A 29 -5.76 -1.70 5.43
C VAL A 29 -6.20 -1.37 4.00
N ILE A 30 -7.44 -0.93 3.82
CA ILE A 30 -7.97 -0.65 2.48
C ILE A 30 -7.28 0.58 1.88
N SER A 31 -7.23 1.69 2.62
CA SER A 31 -6.60 2.92 2.14
C SER A 31 -5.12 2.73 1.83
N GLY A 32 -4.42 1.96 2.66
CA GLY A 32 -3.02 1.61 2.43
C GLY A 32 -2.82 0.72 1.21
N SER A 33 -3.69 -0.29 1.01
CA SER A 33 -3.66 -1.15 -0.17
C SER A 33 -3.85 -0.36 -1.46
N ARG A 34 -4.84 0.55 -1.49
CA ARG A 34 -5.06 1.46 -2.64
C ARG A 34 -3.84 2.34 -2.94
N ALA A 35 -3.20 2.88 -1.90
CA ALA A 35 -1.97 3.66 -2.06
C ALA A 35 -0.82 2.82 -2.65
N LEU A 36 -0.59 1.61 -2.12
CA LEU A 36 0.46 0.70 -2.61
C LEU A 36 0.18 0.22 -4.04
N THR A 37 -1.08 -0.06 -4.39
CA THR A 37 -1.51 -0.37 -5.76
C THR A 37 -1.14 0.77 -6.72
N GLY A 38 -1.42 2.02 -6.36
CA GLY A 38 -1.04 3.18 -7.16
C GLY A 38 0.47 3.33 -7.36
N LEU A 39 1.27 2.93 -6.37
CA LEU A 39 2.74 2.93 -6.46
C LEU A 39 3.29 1.77 -7.30
N SER A 40 2.59 0.63 -7.35
CA SER A 40 3.03 -0.56 -8.09
C SER A 40 3.29 -0.26 -9.58
N HIS A 41 2.50 0.62 -10.19
CA HIS A 41 2.65 1.05 -11.59
C HIS A 41 3.94 1.82 -11.88
N LYS A 42 4.63 2.32 -10.85
CA LYS A 42 5.89 3.06 -10.98
C LYS A 42 7.12 2.13 -10.98
N PHE A 43 6.95 0.84 -10.67
CA PHE A 43 8.01 -0.16 -10.80
C PHE A 43 8.06 -0.67 -12.25
N ASP A 44 9.26 -0.86 -12.79
CA ASP A 44 9.42 -1.46 -14.13
C ASP A 44 8.74 -2.85 -14.16
N GLU A 45 7.97 -3.11 -15.22
CA GLU A 45 6.76 -3.95 -15.33
C GLU A 45 6.86 -5.45 -15.00
N THR A 46 7.91 -5.95 -14.35
CA THR A 46 7.94 -7.32 -13.83
C THR A 46 7.44 -7.35 -12.40
N LYS A 47 6.10 -7.40 -12.29
CA LYS A 47 5.27 -7.75 -11.13
C LYS A 47 6.10 -8.28 -9.94
N ARG A 48 6.38 -7.41 -8.98
CA ARG A 48 6.68 -7.90 -7.63
C ARG A 48 5.40 -8.57 -7.15
N ASP A 49 5.47 -9.89 -6.94
CA ASP A 49 4.35 -10.66 -6.40
C ASP A 49 3.87 -10.07 -5.06
N ASP A 50 4.76 -9.34 -4.37
CA ASP A 50 4.49 -8.55 -3.17
C ASP A 50 3.29 -7.57 -3.31
N PHE A 51 2.96 -7.09 -4.52
CA PHE A 51 1.81 -6.18 -4.72
C PHE A 51 0.48 -6.87 -5.01
N ILE A 52 0.46 -8.17 -5.29
CA ILE A 52 -0.76 -8.88 -5.71
C ILE A 52 -1.84 -8.80 -4.64
N LEU A 53 -1.47 -8.93 -3.37
CA LEU A 53 -2.41 -8.81 -2.25
C LEU A 53 -3.08 -7.43 -2.22
N PHE A 54 -2.30 -6.35 -2.34
CA PHE A 54 -2.83 -4.98 -2.29
C PHE A 54 -3.75 -4.67 -3.49
N ILE A 55 -3.40 -5.19 -4.67
CA ILE A 55 -4.23 -5.07 -5.88
C ILE A 55 -5.56 -5.81 -5.69
N GLY A 56 -5.51 -7.02 -5.11
CA GLY A 56 -6.70 -7.79 -4.77
C GLY A 56 -7.62 -7.04 -3.81
N ILE A 57 -7.06 -6.52 -2.71
CA ILE A 57 -7.83 -5.76 -1.71
C ILE A 57 -8.43 -4.51 -2.31
N ASP A 58 -7.67 -3.73 -3.09
CA ASP A 58 -8.18 -2.53 -3.75
C ASP A 58 -9.34 -2.84 -4.71
N SER A 59 -9.26 -3.96 -5.42
CA SER A 59 -10.34 -4.45 -6.29
C SER A 59 -11.56 -4.95 -5.50
N ASP A 60 -11.35 -5.68 -4.41
CA ASP A 60 -12.44 -6.24 -3.60
C ASP A 60 -13.22 -5.17 -2.81
N SER A 61 -12.59 -4.01 -2.60
CA SER A 61 -13.11 -2.88 -1.82
C SER A 61 -13.35 -1.62 -2.67
N ASP A 62 -13.37 -1.76 -4.00
CA ASP A 62 -13.53 -0.63 -4.93
C ASP A 62 -14.88 0.10 -4.76
N ASN A 63 -15.88 -0.63 -4.27
CA ASN A 63 -17.23 -0.17 -3.97
C ASN A 63 -17.36 0.52 -2.60
N LEU A 64 -16.33 0.46 -1.75
CA LEU A 64 -16.37 1.01 -0.40
C LEU A 64 -16.00 2.49 -0.38
N ALA A 65 -16.88 3.29 0.25
CA ALA A 65 -16.70 4.73 0.40
C ALA A 65 -15.67 5.04 1.51
N ILE A 66 -14.39 5.11 1.16
CA ILE A 66 -13.27 5.36 2.09
C ILE A 66 -12.59 6.72 1.88
N GLY A 67 -12.96 7.44 0.81
CA GLY A 67 -12.32 8.67 0.38
C GLY A 67 -13.26 9.90 0.41
N PRO A 68 -12.90 10.95 -0.36
CA PRO A 68 -13.68 12.19 -0.43
C PRO A 68 -15.13 11.98 -0.88
N GLU A 69 -15.41 10.91 -1.64
CA GLU A 69 -16.74 10.57 -2.14
C GLU A 69 -17.78 10.42 -1.03
N ARG A 70 -17.34 10.15 0.22
CA ARG A 70 -18.19 10.10 1.42
C ARG A 70 -19.01 11.38 1.63
N GLU A 71 -18.59 12.53 1.10
CA GLU A 71 -19.35 13.78 1.18
C GLU A 71 -20.69 13.74 0.43
N TYR A 72 -20.81 12.85 -0.56
CA TYR A 72 -22.02 12.68 -1.38
C TYR A 72 -22.98 11.62 -0.84
N TRP A 73 -22.61 10.92 0.24
CA TRP A 73 -23.37 9.79 0.76
C TRP A 73 -24.27 10.21 1.92
N SER A 74 -25.42 9.53 2.07
CA SER A 74 -26.28 9.72 3.23
C SER A 74 -25.61 9.15 4.48
N LYS A 75 -25.90 9.74 5.65
CA LYS A 75 -25.39 9.25 6.94
C LYS A 75 -25.73 7.78 7.19
N GLU A 76 -26.94 7.35 6.80
CA GLU A 76 -27.37 5.96 6.94
C GLU A 76 -26.53 5.02 6.08
N GLN A 77 -26.23 5.42 4.84
CA GLN A 77 -25.42 4.59 3.94
C GLN A 77 -23.96 4.55 4.40
N LEU A 78 -23.41 5.66 4.89
CA LEU A 78 -22.07 5.70 5.48
C LEU A 78 -21.95 4.74 6.68
N ALA A 79 -22.95 4.70 7.56
CA ALA A 79 -22.92 3.76 8.70
C ALA A 79 -22.88 2.29 8.26
N LYS A 80 -23.56 1.93 7.15
CA LYS A 80 -23.49 0.57 6.58
C LYS A 80 -22.13 0.29 5.95
N GLN A 81 -21.55 1.28 5.28
CA GLN A 81 -20.22 1.19 4.69
C GLN A 81 -19.14 1.04 5.75
N ASP A 82 -19.22 1.78 6.85
CA ASP A 82 -18.24 1.72 7.93
C ASP A 82 -18.18 0.32 8.57
N ILE A 83 -19.32 -0.36 8.72
CA ILE A 83 -19.38 -1.76 9.18
C ILE A 83 -18.67 -2.70 8.18
N GLU A 84 -18.93 -2.54 6.88
CA GLU A 84 -18.30 -3.38 5.85
C GLU A 84 -16.79 -3.14 5.77
N ILE A 85 -16.36 -1.88 5.91
CA ILE A 85 -14.94 -1.51 6.00
C ILE A 85 -14.30 -2.22 7.18
N GLU A 86 -14.90 -2.18 8.38
CA GLU A 86 -14.35 -2.86 9.56
C GLU A 86 -14.22 -4.38 9.34
N ILE A 87 -15.20 -5.01 8.68
CA ILE A 87 -15.17 -6.45 8.37
C ILE A 87 -14.03 -6.78 7.40
N VAL A 88 -13.92 -6.04 6.29
CA VAL A 88 -12.88 -6.24 5.28
C VAL A 88 -11.48 -5.97 5.86
N GLU A 89 -11.32 -4.90 6.63
CA GLU A 89 -10.05 -4.60 7.28
C GLU A 89 -9.65 -5.65 8.31
N ALA A 90 -10.60 -6.16 9.10
CA ALA A 90 -10.33 -7.23 10.05
C ALA A 90 -9.93 -8.53 9.35
N TYR A 91 -10.57 -8.86 8.22
CA TYR A 91 -10.28 -10.06 7.43
C TYR A 91 -8.86 -10.04 6.87
N TYR A 92 -8.43 -8.92 6.30
CA TYR A 92 -7.12 -8.82 5.63
C TYR A 92 -5.95 -8.40 6.54
N ARG A 93 -6.22 -8.01 7.79
CA ARG A 93 -5.23 -7.36 8.68
C ARG A 93 -3.92 -8.15 8.79
N GLU A 94 -4.02 -9.44 9.10
CA GLU A 94 -2.85 -10.28 9.34
C GLU A 94 -2.00 -10.44 8.07
N ASP A 95 -2.63 -10.78 6.95
CA ASP A 95 -1.96 -10.95 5.66
C ASP A 95 -1.27 -9.66 5.20
N VAL A 96 -1.94 -8.52 5.37
CA VAL A 96 -1.40 -7.21 5.02
C VAL A 96 -0.23 -6.81 5.92
N TYR A 97 -0.30 -7.10 7.23
CA TYR A 97 0.79 -6.78 8.15
C TYR A 97 2.03 -7.63 7.85
N ASN A 98 1.84 -8.92 7.58
CA ASN A 98 2.91 -9.82 7.18
C ASN A 98 3.54 -9.35 5.85
N THR A 99 2.72 -9.04 4.86
CA THR A 99 3.17 -8.60 3.53
C THR A 99 3.87 -7.24 3.59
N CYS A 100 3.39 -6.28 4.39
CA CYS A 100 4.07 -5.00 4.61
C CYS A 100 5.44 -5.18 5.25
N THR A 101 5.55 -6.09 6.23
CA THR A 101 6.81 -6.40 6.90
C THR A 101 7.83 -6.98 5.92
N ASP A 102 7.41 -7.95 5.11
CA ASP A 102 8.27 -8.57 4.11
C ASP A 102 8.68 -7.58 3.02
N LEU A 103 7.74 -6.77 2.52
CA LEU A 103 8.00 -5.74 1.51
C LEU A 103 9.04 -4.71 2.00
N ILE A 104 8.90 -4.21 3.24
CA ILE A 104 9.88 -3.29 3.84
C ILE A 104 11.26 -3.94 3.87
N ARG A 105 11.37 -5.17 4.37
CA ARG A 105 12.64 -5.89 4.47
C ARG A 105 13.32 -6.08 3.12
N GLN A 106 12.56 -6.46 2.09
CA GLN A 106 13.09 -6.65 0.76
C GLN A 106 13.59 -5.32 0.17
N ILE A 107 12.78 -4.25 0.26
CA ILE A 107 13.16 -2.93 -0.24
C ILE A 107 14.39 -2.37 0.48
N GLU A 108 14.45 -2.50 1.82
CA GLU A 108 15.63 -2.06 2.59
C GLU A 108 16.91 -2.77 2.13
N THR A 109 16.82 -4.07 1.80
CA THR A 109 17.94 -4.83 1.22
C THR A 109 18.37 -4.24 -0.12
N GLU A 110 17.41 -3.96 -1.01
CA GLU A 110 17.70 -3.40 -2.32
C GLU A 110 18.24 -1.96 -2.25
N ILE A 111 17.81 -1.14 -1.28
CA ILE A 111 18.38 0.19 -1.02
C ILE A 111 19.86 0.07 -0.65
N ILE A 112 20.22 -0.89 0.21
CA ILE A 112 21.62 -1.12 0.59
C ILE A 112 22.44 -1.46 -0.65
N GLU A 113 21.96 -2.36 -1.51
CA GLU A 113 22.64 -2.72 -2.76
C GLU A 113 22.78 -1.52 -3.71
N LEU A 114 21.72 -0.72 -3.88
CA LEU A 114 21.71 0.49 -4.70
C LEU A 114 22.70 1.56 -4.23
N THR A 115 22.97 1.63 -2.93
CA THR A 115 23.83 2.64 -2.31
C THR A 115 25.28 2.18 -2.10
N GLN A 116 25.53 0.87 -2.06
CA GLN A 116 26.87 0.29 -1.98
C GLN A 116 27.54 0.06 -3.34
N ASP A 117 26.80 0.11 -4.45
CA ASP A 117 27.34 0.00 -5.81
C ASP A 117 28.35 1.14 -6.12
N PRO A 118 29.67 0.87 -6.21
CA PRO A 118 30.71 1.88 -6.25
C PRO A 118 30.70 2.81 -7.48
N SER A 119 29.93 2.50 -8.53
CA SER A 119 29.89 3.21 -9.82
C SER A 119 31.27 3.61 -10.37
#